data_AF-A0A2G6C6A8-F1
#
_entry.id   AF-A0A2G6C6A8-F1
#
_cell.length_a   1.000
_cell.length_b   1.000
_cell.length_c   1.000
_cell.angle_alpha   90.00
_cell.angle_beta   90.00
_cell.angle_gamma   90.00
#
_symmetry.space_group_name_H-M   'P 1'
#
loop_
_entity.id
_entity.type
_entity.pdbx_description
1 polymer ?
#
loop_
_entity_poly.entity_id
_entity_poly.type
_entity_poly.pdbx_seq_one_letter_code
_entity_poly.pdbx_strand_id
1 'polypeptide(L)'
;MVKKKVSGFMNFIREQGVVGLAVGLAIGAAAGDTVAKLVEGFINPIITLIVGSQEGLAAAKWTLEIGDRSADFAWGAFVSSAIVLVATAGVIYWIIHMAKLDKLDKKS
;
A
#
# COMPACT_ATOMS: atom_id res chain seq x y z
N MET A 1 -36.30 23.93 -4.30
CA MET A 1 -35.31 23.84 -3.20
C MET A 1 -34.12 22.90 -3.47
N VAL A 2 -34.20 21.93 -4.38
CA VAL A 2 -33.10 20.97 -4.65
C VAL A 2 -31.88 21.59 -5.37
N LYS A 3 -32.10 22.46 -6.37
CA LYS A 3 -31.00 23.10 -7.13
C LYS A 3 -30.04 23.94 -6.26
N LYS A 4 -30.53 24.54 -5.17
CA LYS A 4 -29.73 25.40 -4.27
C LYS A 4 -28.76 24.57 -3.39
N LYS A 5 -29.15 23.35 -3.00
CA LYS A 5 -28.29 22.44 -2.23
C LYS A 5 -27.18 21.82 -3.08
N VAL A 6 -27.49 21.42 -4.31
CA VAL A 6 -26.51 20.85 -5.24
C VAL A 6 -25.44 21.88 -5.63
N SER A 7 -25.86 23.12 -5.91
CA SER A 7 -24.92 24.23 -6.17
C SER A 7 -24.02 24.52 -4.97
N GLY A 8 -24.57 24.56 -3.75
CA GLY A 8 -23.78 24.75 -2.53
C GLY A 8 -22.74 23.65 -2.27
N PHE A 9 -23.10 22.39 -2.53
CA PHE A 9 -22.17 21.26 -2.41
C PHE A 9 -21.07 21.29 -3.47
N MET A 10 -21.41 21.64 -4.72
CA MET A 10 -20.42 21.74 -5.79
C MET A 10 -19.43 22.88 -5.57
N ASN A 11 -19.90 24.00 -5.00
CA ASN A 11 -19.02 25.09 -4.56
C ASN A 11 -18.11 24.66 -3.41
N PHE A 12 -18.63 23.93 -2.41
CA PHE A 12 -17.82 23.39 -1.31
C PHE A 12 -16.71 22.45 -1.81
N ILE A 13 -17.03 21.52 -2.71
CA ILE A 13 -16.06 20.61 -3.33
C ILE A 13 -14.94 21.39 -4.04
N ARG A 14 -15.29 22.49 -4.70
CA ARG A 14 -14.35 23.35 -5.43
C ARG A 14 -13.50 24.20 -4.48
N GLU A 15 -14.09 24.78 -3.44
CA GLU A 15 -13.39 25.60 -2.43
C GLU A 15 -12.42 24.79 -1.57
N GLN A 16 -12.78 23.56 -1.22
CA GLN A 16 -11.98 22.67 -0.37
C GLN A 16 -10.99 21.81 -1.17
N GLY A 17 -10.88 22.00 -2.49
CA GLY A 17 -9.96 21.23 -3.33
C GLY A 17 -10.21 19.71 -3.36
N VAL A 18 -11.40 19.25 -2.92
CA VAL A 18 -11.73 17.84 -2.72
C VAL A 18 -11.64 17.03 -4.01
N VAL A 19 -11.91 17.67 -5.17
CA VAL A 19 -11.73 17.01 -6.48
C VAL A 19 -10.28 16.59 -6.70
N GLY A 20 -9.32 17.45 -6.39
CA GLY A 20 -7.90 17.15 -6.54
C GLY A 20 -7.47 16.02 -5.62
N LEU A 21 -7.94 16.05 -4.36
CA LEU A 21 -7.70 14.97 -3.39
C LEU A 21 -8.31 13.64 -3.87
N ALA A 22 -9.53 13.66 -4.38
CA ALA A 22 -10.22 12.46 -4.87
C ALA A 22 -9.51 11.83 -6.08
N VAL A 23 -9.09 12.66 -7.05
CA VAL A 23 -8.34 12.18 -8.22
C VAL A 23 -6.96 11.67 -7.80
N GLY A 24 -6.26 12.39 -6.92
CA GLY A 24 -4.95 11.98 -6.40
C GLY A 24 -5.02 10.65 -5.65
N LEU A 25 -6.04 10.45 -4.81
CA LEU A 25 -6.25 9.20 -4.08
C LEU A 25 -6.63 8.06 -5.04
N ALA A 26 -7.50 8.30 -6.02
CA ALA A 26 -7.91 7.29 -6.99
C ALA A 26 -6.73 6.80 -7.84
N ILE A 27 -5.93 7.72 -8.39
CA ILE A 27 -4.74 7.37 -9.17
C ILE A 27 -3.68 6.73 -8.26
N GLY A 28 -3.47 7.28 -7.06
CA GLY A 28 -2.52 6.74 -6.08
C GLY A 28 -2.84 5.30 -5.68
N ALA A 29 -4.12 4.99 -5.45
CA ALA A 29 -4.57 3.63 -5.15
C ALA A 29 -4.34 2.67 -6.33
N ALA A 30 -4.70 3.07 -7.55
CA ALA A 30 -4.50 2.24 -8.75
C ALA A 30 -3.02 2.01 -9.07
N ALA A 31 -2.18 3.03 -8.92
CA ALA A 31 -0.73 2.92 -9.08
C ALA A 31 -0.13 2.02 -7.99
N GLY A 32 -0.56 2.18 -6.73
CA GLY A 32 -0.17 1.32 -5.62
C GLY A 32 -0.51 -0.15 -5.85
N ASP A 33 -1.73 -0.45 -6.31
CA ASP A 33 -2.17 -1.81 -6.65
C ASP A 33 -1.33 -2.42 -7.78
N THR A 34 -0.97 -1.63 -8.79
CA THR A 34 -0.12 -2.10 -9.90
C THR A 34 1.28 -2.48 -9.41
N VAL A 35 1.87 -1.67 -8.53
CA VAL A 35 3.18 -1.99 -7.94
C VAL A 35 3.08 -3.19 -7.00
N ALA A 36 2.02 -3.29 -6.18
CA ALA A 36 1.80 -4.43 -5.31
C ALA A 36 1.76 -5.74 -6.11
N LYS A 37 1.02 -5.77 -7.22
CA LYS A 37 0.96 -6.93 -8.13
C LYS A 37 2.31 -7.25 -8.77
N LEU A 38 3.12 -6.23 -9.09
CA LEU A 38 4.48 -6.43 -9.60
C LEU A 38 5.38 -7.06 -8.54
N VAL A 39 5.29 -6.60 -7.29
CA VAL A 39 5.99 -7.19 -6.14
C VAL A 39 5.53 -8.63 -5.92
N GLU A 40 4.22 -8.87 -5.91
CA GLU A 40 3.65 -10.21 -5.74
C GLU A 40 4.06 -11.16 -6.87
N GLY A 41 4.08 -10.70 -8.12
CA GLY A 41 4.39 -11.54 -9.27
C GLY A 41 5.88 -11.84 -9.44
N PHE A 42 6.77 -10.92 -9.05
CA PHE A 42 8.20 -11.03 -9.36
C PHE A 42 9.09 -11.11 -8.11
N ILE A 43 8.75 -10.40 -7.04
CA ILE A 43 9.57 -10.33 -5.83
C ILE A 43 9.17 -11.42 -4.82
N ASN A 44 7.87 -11.67 -4.62
CA ASN A 44 7.42 -12.72 -3.68
C ASN A 44 7.94 -14.12 -4.03
N PRO A 45 8.05 -14.54 -5.31
CA PRO A 45 8.68 -15.83 -5.64
C PRO A 45 10.14 -15.90 -5.20
N ILE A 46 10.91 -14.81 -5.35
CA ILE A 46 12.31 -14.74 -4.93
C ILE A 46 12.42 -14.83 -3.40
N ILE A 47 11.56 -14.10 -2.69
CA ILE A 47 11.48 -14.17 -1.22
C ILE A 47 11.09 -15.58 -0.78
N THR A 48 10.13 -16.19 -1.47
CA THR A 48 9.65 -17.55 -1.17
C THR A 48 10.74 -18.59 -1.35
N LEU A 49 11.60 -18.43 -2.36
CA LEU A 49 12.76 -19.30 -2.58
C LEU A 49 13.83 -19.16 -1.48
N ILE A 50 13.97 -17.98 -0.87
CA ILE A 50 14.98 -17.71 0.17
C ILE A 50 14.46 -18.06 1.58
N VAL A 51 13.20 -17.72 1.87
CA VAL A 51 12.61 -17.76 3.22
C VAL A 51 11.70 -18.98 3.42
N GLY A 52 11.27 -19.65 2.34
CA GLY A 52 10.21 -20.65 2.37
C GLY A 52 8.84 -20.06 2.08
N SER A 53 7.75 -20.80 2.32
CA SER A 53 6.40 -20.33 1.94
C SER A 53 5.99 -19.08 2.71
N GLN A 54 5.58 -18.04 1.98
CA GLN A 54 5.00 -16.83 2.56
C GLN A 54 3.74 -17.13 3.39
N GLU A 55 3.00 -18.17 3.00
CA GLU A 55 1.89 -18.72 3.80
C GLU A 55 2.36 -19.36 5.10
N GLY A 56 3.52 -20.03 5.11
CA GLY A 56 4.11 -20.60 6.33
C GLY A 56 4.56 -19.53 7.30
N LEU A 57 5.16 -18.44 6.78
CA LEU A 57 5.48 -17.27 7.58
C LEU A 57 4.22 -16.58 8.09
N ALA A 58 3.19 -16.41 7.25
CA ALA A 58 1.92 -15.80 7.66
C ALA A 58 1.14 -16.65 8.68
N ALA A 59 1.25 -17.98 8.61
CA ALA A 59 0.67 -18.92 9.55
C ALA A 59 1.41 -18.99 10.89
N ALA A 60 2.59 -18.35 11.00
CA ALA A 60 3.32 -18.27 12.25
C ALA A 60 2.51 -17.45 13.27
N LYS A 61 1.97 -18.17 14.25
CA LYS A 61 1.21 -17.61 15.36
C LYS A 61 1.82 -18.05 16.67
N TRP A 62 1.80 -17.14 17.64
CA TRP A 62 2.12 -17.47 19.02
C TRP A 62 0.82 -17.56 19.80
N THR A 63 0.48 -18.75 20.27
CA THR A 63 -0.68 -18.96 21.14
C THR A 63 -0.25 -18.72 22.59
N LEU A 64 -0.87 -17.73 23.23
CA LEU A 64 -0.72 -17.45 24.65
C LEU A 64 -1.97 -17.94 25.38
N GLU A 65 -1.80 -18.94 26.23
CA GLU A 65 -2.87 -19.46 27.09
C GLU A 65 -2.68 -18.94 28.52
N ILE A 66 -3.69 -18.26 29.04
CA ILE A 66 -3.74 -17.76 30.42
C ILE A 66 -5.05 -18.26 31.04
N GLY A 67 -4.97 -19.37 31.79
CA GLY A 67 -6.15 -20.05 32.36
C GLY A 67 -7.04 -20.64 31.27
N ASP A 68 -8.35 -20.40 31.32
CA ASP A 68 -9.33 -20.83 30.30
C ASP A 68 -9.39 -19.92 29.05
N ARG A 69 -8.46 -18.97 28.89
CA ARG A 69 -8.44 -18.04 27.76
C ARG A 69 -7.19 -18.25 26.92
N SER A 70 -7.41 -18.54 25.64
CA SER A 70 -6.37 -18.66 24.62
C SER A 70 -6.45 -17.47 23.66
N ALA A 71 -5.30 -16.86 23.36
CA ALA A 71 -5.17 -15.78 22.39
C ALA A 71 -4.09 -16.11 21.36
N ASP A 72 -4.45 -16.09 20.08
CA ASP A 72 -3.54 -16.33 18.96
C ASP A 72 -2.94 -14.99 18.46
N PHE A 73 -1.65 -14.79 18.67
CA PHE A 73 -0.90 -13.65 18.14
C PHE A 73 -0.27 -14.02 16.79
N ALA A 74 -0.95 -13.68 15.70
CA ALA A 74 -0.50 -13.90 14.33
C ALA A 74 0.59 -12.88 13.90
N TRP A 75 1.76 -12.94 14.53
CA TRP A 75 2.90 -12.08 14.21
C TRP A 75 3.43 -12.32 12.79
N GLY A 76 3.27 -13.53 12.28
CA GLY A 76 3.68 -13.94 10.95
C GLY A 76 3.05 -13.11 9.83
N ALA A 77 1.75 -12.84 9.95
CA ALA A 77 1.01 -12.03 8.98
C ALA A 77 1.53 -10.57 8.93
N PHE A 78 1.94 -10.02 10.08
CA PHE A 78 2.53 -8.69 10.16
C PHE A 78 3.91 -8.63 9.51
N VAL A 79 4.77 -9.62 9.74
CA VAL A 79 6.10 -9.66 9.09
C VAL A 79 5.96 -9.82 7.58
N SER A 80 5.03 -10.66 7.12
CA SER A 80 4.73 -10.82 5.70
C SER A 80 4.29 -9.49 5.06
N SER A 81 3.37 -8.75 5.69
CA SER A 81 2.91 -7.46 5.15
C SER A 81 4.01 -6.38 5.18
N ALA A 82 4.87 -6.38 6.21
CA ALA A 82 6.02 -5.49 6.27
C ALA A 82 7.03 -5.75 5.14
N ILE A 83 7.28 -7.02 4.79
CA ILE A 83 8.14 -7.37 3.67
C ILE A 83 7.56 -6.85 2.35
N VAL A 84 6.26 -7.04 2.12
CA VAL A 84 5.56 -6.51 0.93
C VAL A 84 5.66 -4.98 0.86
N LEU A 85 5.49 -4.29 1.99
CA LEU A 85 5.63 -2.84 2.08
C LEU A 85 7.04 -2.39 1.66
N VAL A 86 8.08 -3.01 2.21
CA VAL A 86 9.48 -2.68 1.89
C VAL A 86 9.80 -2.98 0.43
N ALA A 87 9.33 -4.10 -0.09
CA ALA A 87 9.51 -4.45 -1.50
C ALA A 87 8.80 -3.45 -2.43
N THR A 88 7.56 -3.07 -2.11
CA THR A 88 6.80 -2.06 -2.85
C THR A 88 7.52 -0.71 -2.84
N ALA A 89 7.99 -0.27 -1.67
CA ALA A 89 8.77 0.95 -1.55
C ALA A 89 10.09 0.89 -2.36
N GLY A 90 10.76 -0.27 -2.34
CA GLY A 90 11.98 -0.50 -3.14
C GLY A 90 11.73 -0.44 -4.64
N VAL A 91 10.64 -1.04 -5.12
CA VAL A 91 10.25 -0.99 -6.54
C VAL A 91 9.88 0.44 -6.95
N ILE A 92 9.11 1.17 -6.13
CA ILE A 92 8.77 2.58 -6.39
C ILE A 92 10.04 3.41 -6.50
N TYR A 93 10.97 3.27 -5.55
CA TYR A 93 12.26 3.94 -5.58
C TYR A 93 13.02 3.65 -6.89
N TRP A 94 13.07 2.38 -7.29
CA TRP A 94 13.78 1.97 -8.49
C TRP A 94 13.15 2.51 -9.78
N ILE A 95 11.81 2.53 -9.87
CA ILE A 95 11.07 3.11 -11.01
C ILE A 95 11.33 4.61 -11.11
N ILE A 96 11.21 5.34 -10.01
CA ILE A 96 11.44 6.80 -9.96
C ILE A 96 12.88 7.10 -10.42
N HIS A 97 13.85 6.38 -9.85
CA HIS A 97 15.26 6.53 -10.15
C HIS A 97 15.61 6.18 -11.60
N MET A 98 15.05 5.09 -12.15
CA MET A 98 15.25 4.70 -13.55
C MET A 98 14.62 5.70 -14.51
N ALA A 99 13.42 6.21 -14.18
CA ALA A 99 12.75 7.25 -14.95
C ALA A 99 13.46 8.61 -14.88
N LYS A 100 14.53 8.74 -14.06
CA LYS A 100 15.29 9.98 -13.82
C LYS A 100 14.39 11.15 -13.40
N LEU A 101 13.24 10.88 -12.79
CA LEU A 101 12.32 11.93 -12.32
C LEU A 101 12.95 12.75 -11.18
N ASP A 102 13.83 12.12 -10.40
CA ASP A 102 14.72 12.72 -9.42
C ASP A 102 15.83 13.61 -10.02
N LYS A 103 16.07 13.54 -11.34
CA LYS A 103 16.95 14.47 -12.06
C LYS A 103 16.21 15.63 -12.74
N LEU A 104 14.88 15.56 -12.86
CA LEU A 104 14.07 16.64 -13.43
C LEU A 104 13.84 17.79 -12.44
N ASP A 105 14.02 17.54 -11.14
CA ASP A 105 14.01 18.57 -10.09
C ASP A 105 15.39 19.22 -9.87
N LYS A 106 16.40 18.84 -10.69
CA LYS A 106 17.67 19.56 -10.71
C LYS A 106 17.46 20.88 -11.43
N LYS A 107 17.05 21.88 -10.65
CA LYS A 107 17.02 23.28 -11.01
C LYS A 107 18.35 23.63 -11.68
N SER A 108 18.28 24.08 -12.93
CA SER A 108 19.37 24.84 -13.55
C SER A 108 19.75 26.05 -12.68
#